data_AF-A0A934EJK3-F1
#
_entry.id   AF-A0A934EJK3-F1
#
_cell.length_a   1.000
_cell.length_b   1.000
_cell.length_c   1.000
_cell.angle_alpha   90.00
_cell.angle_beta   90.00
_cell.angle_gamma   90.00
#
_symmetry.space_group_name_H-M   'P 1'
#
loop_
_entity.id
_entity.type
_entity.pdbx_description
1 polymer ?
#
loop_
_entity_poly.entity_id
_entity_poly.type
_entity_poly.pdbx_seq_one_letter_code
_entity_poly.pdbx_strand_id
1 'polypeptide(L)'
;MKTGVRGQGSGVSQDPAFISLNSGHGVFLLILAFALCSLLFALSSAEAKVYIDITSPGIRQLPVSIRSSQIPAAREIADIIKSDLEFTGLFSFVDPDLRGAELIADIDVDVSGGLKVILSLKDLVENREVLKKRYIASSVRPLAHSIA
;
A
#
# COMPACT_ATOMS: atom_id res chain seq x y z
N MET A 1 -46.81 -67.39 9.72
CA MET A 1 -47.48 -66.68 10.84
C MET A 1 -46.57 -65.58 11.38
N LYS A 2 -46.72 -64.34 10.89
CA LYS A 2 -46.72 -63.10 11.70
C LYS A 2 -47.01 -61.92 10.77
N THR A 3 -47.96 -61.14 11.24
CA THR A 3 -48.66 -59.97 10.69
C THR A 3 -47.86 -58.68 10.85
N GLY A 4 -48.17 -57.65 10.05
CA GLY A 4 -47.72 -56.26 10.25
C GLY A 4 -47.84 -55.42 8.96
N VAL A 5 -49.01 -54.86 8.63
CA VAL A 5 -49.51 -53.50 8.96
C VAL A 5 -48.87 -52.36 8.13
N ARG A 6 -49.67 -51.86 7.17
CA ARG A 6 -50.03 -50.47 6.82
C ARG A 6 -48.94 -49.36 6.88
N GLY A 7 -48.73 -48.71 5.73
CA GLY A 7 -48.12 -47.39 5.62
C GLY A 7 -48.63 -46.64 4.38
N GLN A 8 -49.48 -45.64 4.60
CA GLN A 8 -50.05 -44.72 3.63
C GLN A 8 -49.09 -43.51 3.54
N GLY A 9 -48.67 -43.13 2.34
CA GLY A 9 -47.75 -42.00 2.11
C GLY A 9 -48.13 -41.24 0.85
N SER A 10 -48.84 -40.13 1.05
CA SER A 10 -49.24 -39.11 0.09
C SER A 10 -48.03 -38.30 -0.42
N GLY A 11 -47.84 -38.25 -1.74
CA GLY A 11 -46.96 -37.29 -2.42
C GLY A 11 -47.79 -36.37 -3.30
N VAL A 12 -47.97 -35.14 -2.85
CA VAL A 12 -48.77 -34.07 -3.46
C VAL A 12 -48.10 -33.51 -4.72
N SER A 13 -48.96 -33.23 -5.69
CA SER A 13 -48.85 -32.42 -6.91
C SER A 13 -47.60 -31.55 -7.09
N GLN A 14 -46.94 -31.74 -8.24
CA GLN A 14 -46.18 -30.68 -8.90
C GLN A 14 -47.16 -29.63 -9.44
N ASP A 15 -46.84 -28.35 -9.28
CA ASP A 15 -47.11 -27.27 -10.23
C ASP A 15 -46.27 -26.04 -9.84
N PRO A 16 -45.19 -25.69 -10.58
CA PRO A 16 -44.59 -24.38 -10.46
C PRO A 16 -45.52 -23.37 -11.16
N ALA A 17 -45.92 -22.33 -10.44
CA ALA A 17 -46.61 -21.17 -10.98
C ALA A 17 -45.74 -20.51 -12.07
N PHE A 18 -45.94 -20.94 -13.31
CA PHE A 18 -45.40 -20.29 -14.50
C PHE A 18 -46.21 -19.01 -14.69
N ILE A 19 -45.71 -17.90 -14.15
CA ILE A 19 -46.29 -16.58 -14.37
C ILE A 19 -46.05 -16.25 -15.85
N SER A 20 -47.05 -16.53 -16.68
CA SER A 20 -47.12 -16.08 -18.06
C SER A 20 -47.31 -14.57 -18.06
N LEU A 21 -46.19 -13.81 -18.10
CA LEU A 21 -46.24 -12.38 -18.38
C LEU A 21 -46.64 -12.20 -19.85
N ASN A 22 -47.83 -11.64 -20.04
CA ASN A 22 -48.36 -11.20 -21.32
C ASN A 22 -47.30 -10.35 -22.06
N SER A 23 -46.87 -10.82 -23.23
CA SER A 23 -45.54 -10.58 -23.81
C SER A 23 -45.20 -9.13 -24.20
N GLY A 24 -46.19 -8.24 -24.31
CA GLY A 24 -45.96 -6.82 -24.62
C GLY A 24 -45.86 -5.90 -23.39
N HIS A 25 -46.71 -6.12 -22.39
CA HIS A 25 -46.86 -5.20 -21.25
C HIS A 25 -45.77 -5.40 -20.20
N GLY A 26 -45.34 -6.65 -20.01
CA GLY A 26 -44.24 -6.98 -19.09
C GLY A 26 -42.91 -6.40 -19.54
N VAL A 27 -42.60 -6.52 -20.83
CA VAL A 27 -41.38 -5.97 -21.42
C VAL A 27 -41.38 -4.45 -21.36
N PHE A 28 -42.52 -3.81 -21.64
CA PHE A 28 -42.66 -2.35 -21.53
C PHE A 28 -42.45 -1.84 -20.10
N LEU A 29 -43.04 -2.50 -19.10
CA LEU A 29 -42.83 -2.16 -17.68
C LEU A 29 -41.37 -2.34 -17.26
N LEU A 30 -40.69 -3.38 -17.75
CA LEU A 30 -39.28 -3.64 -17.44
C LEU A 30 -38.38 -2.57 -18.06
N ILE A 31 -38.63 -2.19 -19.31
CA ILE A 31 -37.91 -1.08 -19.98
C ILE A 31 -38.14 0.23 -19.23
N LEU A 32 -39.39 0.53 -18.85
CA LEU A 32 -39.73 1.74 -18.11
C LEU A 32 -39.03 1.78 -16.74
N ALA A 33 -39.03 0.67 -16.00
CA ALA A 33 -38.34 0.55 -14.73
C ALA A 33 -36.82 0.72 -14.87
N PHE A 34 -36.23 0.16 -15.93
CA PHE A 34 -34.80 0.27 -16.20
C PHE A 34 -34.40 1.71 -16.59
N ALA A 35 -35.22 2.38 -17.40
CA ALA A 35 -35.04 3.78 -17.76
C ALA A 35 -35.16 4.69 -16.53
N LEU A 36 -36.14 4.43 -15.66
CA LEU A 36 -36.33 5.18 -14.41
C LEU A 36 -35.14 4.99 -13.45
N CYS A 37 -34.67 3.75 -13.26
CA CYS A 37 -33.48 3.46 -12.46
C CYS A 37 -32.25 4.20 -13.01
N SER A 38 -32.00 4.12 -14.32
CA SER A 38 -30.85 4.76 -14.94
C SER A 38 -30.87 6.29 -14.75
N LEU A 39 -32.06 6.90 -14.85
CA LEU A 39 -32.25 8.32 -14.58
C LEU A 39 -31.95 8.66 -13.11
N LEU A 40 -32.44 7.86 -12.16
CA LEU A 40 -32.17 8.07 -10.72
C LEU A 40 -30.68 7.97 -10.35
N PHE A 41 -29.94 7.04 -10.97
CA PHE A 41 -28.49 6.93 -10.78
C PHE A 41 -27.72 8.09 -11.43
N ALA A 42 -28.16 8.58 -12.59
CA ALA A 42 -27.52 9.73 -13.25
C ALA A 42 -27.68 11.05 -12.46
N LEU A 43 -28.74 11.18 -11.65
CA LEU A 43 -28.96 12.34 -10.79
C LEU A 43 -28.18 12.27 -9.46
N SER A 44 -27.58 11.13 -9.11
CA SER A 44 -26.77 10.99 -7.89
C SER A 44 -25.35 11.49 -8.13
N SER A 45 -25.07 12.74 -7.76
CA SER A 45 -23.70 13.23 -7.66
C SER A 45 -23.03 12.57 -6.45
N ALA A 46 -22.14 11.60 -6.71
CA ALA A 46 -21.30 11.01 -5.68
C ALA A 46 -20.17 11.99 -5.35
N GLU A 47 -20.39 12.85 -4.35
CA GLU A 47 -19.36 13.74 -3.82
C GLU A 47 -18.37 12.92 -2.96
N ALA A 48 -17.31 12.41 -3.59
CA ALA A 48 -16.25 11.71 -2.89
C ALA A 48 -15.38 12.72 -2.12
N LYS A 49 -15.65 12.87 -0.82
CA LYS A 49 -14.78 13.64 0.09
C LYS A 49 -13.64 12.73 0.57
N VAL A 50 -12.44 13.00 0.07
CA VAL A 50 -11.21 12.39 0.60
C VAL A 50 -10.79 13.20 1.83
N TYR A 51 -11.09 12.68 3.01
CA TYR A 51 -10.63 13.27 4.27
C TYR A 51 -9.18 12.83 4.51
N ILE A 52 -8.24 13.78 4.39
CA ILE A 52 -6.87 13.60 4.86
C ILE A 52 -6.85 14.11 6.29
N ASP A 53 -6.78 13.18 7.24
CA ASP A 53 -6.59 13.52 8.64
C ASP A 53 -5.14 13.98 8.85
N ILE A 54 -4.93 15.30 8.74
CA ILE A 54 -3.66 15.97 9.05
C ILE A 54 -3.39 16.08 10.56
N THR A 55 -4.29 15.57 11.40
CA THR A 55 -4.23 15.65 12.87
C THR A 55 -4.20 14.28 13.54
N SER A 56 -3.88 13.21 12.81
CA SER A 56 -3.60 11.90 13.42
C SER A 56 -2.49 12.06 14.46
N PRO A 57 -2.82 11.96 15.77
CA PRO A 57 -1.86 12.20 16.84
C PRO A 57 -0.97 10.97 16.94
N GLY A 58 0.16 10.97 16.24
CA GLY A 58 1.21 9.98 16.44
C GLY A 58 1.75 9.31 15.20
N ILE A 59 2.19 10.06 14.19
CA ILE A 59 3.30 9.55 13.37
C ILE A 59 4.52 9.53 14.30
N ARG A 60 4.75 8.39 14.94
CA ARG A 60 6.00 8.11 15.65
C ARG A 60 7.10 8.19 14.60
N GLN A 61 8.09 9.05 14.82
CA GLN A 61 9.27 9.13 13.96
C GLN A 61 10.00 7.78 13.97
N LEU A 62 10.34 7.29 12.78
CA LEU A 62 11.05 6.02 12.61
C LEU A 62 12.54 6.21 12.95
N PRO A 63 13.09 5.50 13.95
CA PRO A 63 14.49 5.64 14.33
C PRO A 63 15.43 5.06 13.25
N VAL A 64 16.24 5.92 12.63
CA VAL A 64 17.21 5.59 11.58
C VAL A 64 18.62 5.93 12.05
N SER A 65 19.56 5.02 11.78
CA SER A 65 21.00 5.29 11.87
C SER A 65 21.61 5.30 10.47
N ILE A 66 22.32 6.37 10.10
CA ILE A 66 23.07 6.45 8.84
C ILE A 66 24.55 6.22 9.15
N ARG A 67 25.15 5.24 8.47
CA ARG A 67 26.56 4.88 8.54
C ARG A 67 27.21 5.19 7.20
N SER A 68 28.41 5.74 7.24
CA SER A 68 29.17 6.04 6.04
C SER A 68 30.58 5.47 6.16
N SER A 69 31.21 5.19 5.01
CA SER A 69 32.66 4.96 4.99
C SER A 69 33.42 6.22 5.49
N GLN A 70 34.70 6.06 5.83
CA GLN A 70 35.51 7.17 6.35
C GLN A 70 35.94 8.19 5.28
N ILE A 71 35.47 8.03 4.04
CA ILE A 71 35.83 8.89 2.92
C ILE A 71 35.03 10.20 3.02
N PRO A 72 35.64 11.38 2.77
CA PRO A 72 34.96 12.68 2.87
C PRO A 72 33.66 12.76 2.06
N ALA A 73 33.66 12.22 0.83
CA ALA A 73 32.48 12.20 -0.03
C ALA A 73 31.33 11.36 0.58
N ALA A 74 31.63 10.27 1.28
CA ALA A 74 30.61 9.44 1.92
C ALA A 74 29.93 10.18 3.09
N ARG A 75 30.69 10.95 3.86
CA ARG A 75 30.15 11.80 4.93
C ARG A 75 29.27 12.91 4.37
N GLU A 76 29.72 13.59 3.31
CA GLU A 76 28.92 14.62 2.65
C GLU A 76 27.59 14.07 2.11
N ILE A 77 27.61 12.89 1.48
CA ILE A 77 26.39 12.22 1.02
C ILE A 77 25.46 11.89 2.20
N ALA A 78 26.02 11.35 3.29
CA ALA A 78 25.26 11.02 4.48
C ALA A 78 24.60 12.25 5.12
N ASP A 79 25.32 13.38 5.20
CA ASP A 79 24.82 14.63 5.76
C ASP A 79 23.68 15.21 4.91
N ILE A 80 23.80 15.16 3.58
CA ILE A 80 22.74 15.62 2.66
C ILE A 80 21.49 14.73 2.80
N ILE A 81 21.66 13.40 2.76
CA ILE A 81 20.54 12.46 2.93
C ILE A 81 19.88 12.68 4.29
N LYS A 82 20.66 12.85 5.36
CA LYS A 82 20.12 13.14 6.70
C LYS A 82 19.29 14.42 6.69
N SER A 83 19.81 15.50 6.12
CA SER A 83 19.11 16.78 6.02
C SER A 83 17.79 16.66 5.24
N ASP A 84 17.80 15.97 4.10
CA ASP A 84 16.61 15.78 3.26
C ASP A 84 15.55 14.93 3.97
N LEU A 85 15.98 13.85 4.65
CA LEU A 85 15.10 12.98 5.42
C LEU A 85 14.56 13.67 6.70
N GLU A 86 15.36 14.51 7.38
CA GLU A 86 14.89 15.33 8.52
C GLU A 86 13.73 16.24 8.10
N PHE A 87 13.79 16.83 6.90
CA PHE A 87 12.73 17.70 6.38
C PHE A 87 11.38 17.00 6.25
N THR A 88 11.37 15.68 6.03
CA THR A 88 10.12 14.90 5.93
C THR A 88 9.36 14.79 7.25
N GLY A 89 10.04 14.95 8.39
CA GLY A 89 9.47 14.74 9.72
C GLY A 89 9.13 13.29 10.05
N LEU A 90 9.45 12.32 9.17
CA LEU A 90 9.13 10.90 9.33
C LEU A 90 10.18 10.11 10.11
N PHE A 91 11.40 10.64 10.22
CA PHE A 91 12.56 9.93 10.77
C PHE A 91 13.13 10.63 12.00
N SER A 92 13.65 9.84 12.93
CA SER A 92 14.47 10.33 14.04
C SER A 92 15.87 9.72 13.91
N PHE A 93 16.91 10.53 14.07
CA PHE A 93 18.28 10.07 13.84
C PHE A 93 18.93 9.60 15.12
N VAL A 94 19.37 8.34 15.11
CA VAL A 94 20.12 7.72 16.20
C VAL A 94 21.59 7.66 15.79
N ASP A 95 22.47 8.00 16.73
CA ASP A 95 23.91 7.89 16.52
C ASP A 95 24.30 6.43 16.21
N PRO A 96 25.14 6.17 15.19
CA PRO A 96 25.57 4.82 14.81
C PRO A 96 26.19 3.99 15.93
N ASP A 97 26.80 4.64 16.93
CA ASP A 97 27.46 4.02 18.07
C ASP A 97 26.48 3.69 19.22
N LEU A 98 25.23 4.17 19.12
CA LEU A 98 24.17 3.94 20.11
C LEU A 98 23.17 2.87 19.63
N ARG A 99 22.52 2.22 20.61
CA ARG A 99 21.41 1.29 20.33
C ARG A 99 20.09 2.06 20.29
N GLY A 100 19.16 1.62 19.44
CA GLY A 100 17.81 2.20 19.36
C GLY A 100 17.32 2.51 17.95
N ALA A 101 18.19 2.40 16.94
CA ALA A 101 17.76 2.44 15.55
C ALA A 101 16.90 1.22 15.20
N GLU A 102 15.85 1.42 14.41
CA GLU A 102 15.05 0.37 13.79
C GLU A 102 15.51 0.10 12.36
N LEU A 103 16.06 1.11 11.70
CA LEU A 103 16.66 1.02 10.38
C LEU A 103 18.13 1.45 10.41
N ILE A 104 18.97 0.75 9.65
CA ILE A 104 20.34 1.17 9.35
C ILE A 104 20.47 1.40 7.85
N ALA A 105 20.95 2.59 7.47
CA ALA A 105 21.39 2.90 6.12
C ALA A 105 22.93 2.92 6.09
N ASP A 106 23.55 1.97 5.40
CA ASP A 106 24.99 1.96 5.15
C ASP A 106 25.27 2.56 3.76
N ILE A 107 26.18 3.53 3.73
CA ILE A 107 26.62 4.25 2.53
C ILE A 107 28.10 3.94 2.30
N ASP A 108 28.36 3.11 1.29
CA ASP A 108 29.70 2.82 0.81
C ASP A 108 30.00 3.57 -0.48
N VAL A 109 31.20 4.14 -0.58
CA VAL A 109 31.59 5.04 -1.67
C VAL A 109 32.94 4.63 -2.23
N ASP A 110 32.98 4.43 -3.55
CA ASP A 110 34.20 4.18 -4.31
C ASP A 110 34.42 5.37 -5.27
N VAL A 111 35.62 5.97 -5.20
CA VAL A 111 36.04 7.11 -6.02
C VAL A 111 37.12 6.75 -7.06
N SER A 112 37.53 5.48 -7.12
CA SER A 112 38.71 5.00 -7.89
C SER A 112 38.54 5.11 -9.41
N GLY A 113 37.32 5.33 -9.91
CA GLY A 113 37.01 5.41 -11.34
C GLY A 113 35.72 6.19 -11.61
N GLY A 114 35.53 7.29 -10.88
CA GLY A 114 34.28 8.04 -10.79
C GLY A 114 33.54 7.77 -9.49
N LEU A 115 32.52 8.58 -9.18
CA LEU A 115 31.75 8.47 -7.95
C LEU A 115 30.74 7.33 -8.07
N LYS A 116 31.00 6.23 -7.35
CA LYS A 116 30.08 5.09 -7.21
C LYS A 116 29.65 4.98 -5.76
N VAL A 117 28.36 4.84 -5.55
CA VAL A 117 27.76 4.76 -4.21
C VAL A 117 26.93 3.50 -4.12
N ILE A 118 27.16 2.70 -3.09
CA ILE A 118 26.33 1.56 -2.73
C ILE A 118 25.60 1.92 -1.45
N LEU A 119 24.28 2.06 -1.55
CA LEU A 119 23.39 2.23 -0.42
C LEU A 119 22.77 0.87 -0.07
N SER A 120 22.86 0.47 1.18
CA SER A 120 22.09 -0.65 1.73
C SER A 120 21.26 -0.19 2.92
N LEU A 121 19.97 -0.53 2.91
CA LEU A 121 19.06 -0.30 4.02
C LEU A 121 18.72 -1.65 4.65
N LYS A 122 18.95 -1.76 5.95
CA LYS A 122 18.66 -2.94 6.75
C LYS A 122 17.62 -2.61 7.81
N ASP A 123 16.59 -3.45 7.87
CA ASP A 123 15.63 -3.48 8.95
C ASP A 123 16.22 -4.29 10.11
N LEU A 124 16.39 -3.65 11.27
CA LEU A 124 16.93 -4.29 12.46
C LEU A 124 15.86 -5.04 13.26
N VAL A 125 14.59 -4.71 13.10
CA VAL A 125 13.47 -5.39 13.74
C VAL A 125 13.28 -6.76 13.10
N GLU A 126 13.27 -6.80 11.77
CA GLU A 126 13.14 -8.04 11.00
C GLU A 126 14.48 -8.70 10.66
N ASN A 127 15.61 -8.02 10.95
CA ASN A 127 16.96 -8.44 10.63
C ASN A 127 17.17 -8.84 9.15
N ARG A 128 16.61 -8.05 8.23
CA ARG A 128 16.72 -8.29 6.78
C ARG A 128 17.18 -7.04 6.03
N GLU A 129 17.90 -7.23 4.92
CA GLU A 129 18.18 -6.15 3.98
C GLU A 129 16.89 -5.86 3.20
N VAL A 130 16.40 -4.63 3.28
CA VAL A 130 15.16 -4.19 2.62
C VAL A 130 15.43 -3.48 1.30
N LEU A 131 16.60 -2.87 1.15
CA LEU A 131 17.03 -2.21 -0.07
C LEU A 131 18.54 -2.34 -0.23
N LYS A 132 18.97 -2.60 -1.46
CA LYS A 132 20.37 -2.41 -1.87
C LYS A 132 20.40 -1.80 -3.26
N LYS A 133 20.99 -0.62 -3.39
CA LYS A 133 21.01 0.11 -4.66
C LYS A 133 22.38 0.73 -4.92
N ARG A 134 22.78 0.68 -6.19
CA ARG A 134 24.02 1.27 -6.68
C ARG A 134 23.71 2.51 -7.50
N TYR A 135 24.45 3.58 -7.22
CA TYR A 135 24.39 4.85 -7.92
C TYR A 135 25.76 5.17 -8.53
N ILE A 136 25.74 5.82 -9.68
CA ILE A 136 26.94 6.26 -10.39
C ILE A 136 26.68 7.70 -10.84
N ALA A 137 27.59 8.61 -10.49
CA ALA A 137 27.49 10.00 -10.93
C ALA A 137 28.88 10.64 -11.10
N SER A 138 28.89 11.85 -11.63
CA SER A 138 30.08 12.69 -11.73
C SER A 138 30.23 13.67 -10.56
N SER A 139 29.16 13.90 -9.79
CA SER A 139 29.11 14.90 -8.72
C SER A 139 28.34 14.37 -7.51
N VAL A 140 28.81 14.75 -6.31
CA VAL A 140 28.29 14.29 -5.02
C VAL A 140 26.89 14.83 -4.74
N ARG A 141 26.68 16.15 -4.83
CA ARG A 141 25.41 16.77 -4.42
C ARG A 141 24.19 16.31 -5.22
N PRO A 142 24.22 16.29 -6.57
CA PRO A 142 23.07 15.80 -7.33
C PRO A 142 22.76 14.33 -7.06
N LEU A 143 23.80 13.52 -6.82
CA LEU A 143 23.63 12.12 -6.47
C LEU A 143 22.97 11.97 -5.09
N ALA A 144 23.43 12.71 -4.08
CA ALA A 144 22.89 12.62 -2.73
C ALA A 144 21.39 12.99 -2.68
N HIS A 145 21.00 14.08 -3.34
CA HIS A 145 19.58 14.48 -3.43
C HIS A 145 18.71 13.50 -4.24
N SER A 146 19.30 12.66 -5.11
CA SER A 146 18.55 11.62 -5.82
C SER A 146 18.33 10.34 -4.99
N ILE A 147 19.01 10.23 -3.85
CA ILE A 147 18.87 9.11 -2.91
C ILE A 147 17.74 9.38 -1.92
N ALA A 148 17.58 10.63 -1.48
CA ALA A 148 16.57 11.04 -0.51
C ALA A 148 15.15 11.13 -1.12
#